data_AF-A0A8E2LB39-F1
#
_entry.id   AF-A0A8E2LB39-F1
#
_cell.length_a   1.000
_cell.length_b   1.000
_cell.length_c   1.000
_cell.angle_alpha   90.00
_cell.angle_beta   90.00
_cell.angle_gamma   90.00
#
_symmetry.space_group_name_H-M   'P 1'
#
loop_
_entity.id
_entity.type
_entity.pdbx_description
1 polymer ?
#
loop_
_entity_poly.entity_id
_entity_poly.type
_entity_poly.pdbx_seq_one_letter_code
_entity_poly.pdbx_strand_id
1 'polypeptide(L)'
;AWAGIIKRSFLIDNQLFFEVGRDYEDVLWTPQVFLNAKSVEYFEKVVYIYRLEREGQITSKLTRENLEDNIYVSNFWYEKLKQIELNKDLKISLMKNFAVRFFVSIWYLDFLTLNEKKEIIQELQDKRYILNYRNSIISKFTKVICEIMGFSNCSKVFKRIIQLKRTLKNVI
;
A
#
# COMPACT_ATOMS: atom_id res chain seq x y z
N ALA A 1 8.99 6.32 6.53
CA ALA A 1 9.41 6.70 7.90
C ALA A 1 8.68 7.96 8.33
N TRP A 2 8.13 7.89 9.53
CA TRP A 2 7.35 8.94 10.16
C TRP A 2 8.26 9.98 10.86
N ALA A 3 7.91 11.26 10.73
CA ALA A 3 8.66 12.40 11.25
C ALA A 3 7.77 13.31 12.13
N GLY A 4 6.90 12.71 12.96
CA GLY A 4 6.03 13.45 13.85
C GLY A 4 6.46 13.34 15.32
N ILE A 5 5.96 14.26 16.14
CA ILE A 5 6.05 14.20 17.60
C ILE A 5 4.66 13.85 18.12
N ILE A 6 4.55 12.77 18.90
CA ILE A 6 3.29 12.37 19.52
C ILE A 6 3.45 12.29 21.03
N LYS A 7 2.41 12.75 21.74
CA LYS A 7 2.31 12.60 23.19
C LYS A 7 2.30 11.10 23.57
N ARG A 8 3.28 10.67 24.36
CA ARG A 8 3.39 9.26 24.80
C ARG A 8 2.13 8.74 25.46
N SER A 9 1.51 9.53 26.35
CA SER A 9 0.28 9.09 27.04
C SER A 9 -0.84 8.80 26.03
N PHE A 10 -0.99 9.63 25.00
CA PHE A 10 -1.99 9.41 23.94
C PHE A 10 -1.80 8.04 23.25
N LEU A 11 -0.57 7.63 22.96
CA LEU A 11 -0.32 6.31 22.34
C LEU A 11 -0.69 5.15 23.28
N ILE A 12 -0.35 5.28 24.57
CA ILE A 12 -0.62 4.23 25.57
C ILE A 12 -2.12 4.13 25.86
N ASP A 13 -2.77 5.26 26.11
CA ASP A 13 -4.19 5.34 26.46
C ASP A 13 -5.08 4.80 25.32
N ASN A 14 -4.67 4.97 24.06
CA ASN A 14 -5.39 4.49 22.87
C ASN A 14 -4.82 3.17 22.28
N GLN A 15 -3.83 2.55 22.94
CA GLN A 15 -3.18 1.31 22.51
C GLN A 15 -2.65 1.35 21.06
N LEU A 16 -2.07 2.47 20.66
CA LEU A 16 -1.58 2.72 19.29
C LEU A 16 -0.13 2.28 19.14
N PHE A 17 0.08 1.00 18.81
CA PHE A 17 1.40 0.40 18.61
C PHE A 17 1.56 -0.15 17.18
N PHE A 18 2.81 -0.26 16.72
CA PHE A 18 3.09 -0.89 15.43
C PHE A 18 2.72 -2.37 15.46
N GLU A 19 2.19 -2.85 14.34
CA GLU A 19 2.03 -4.28 14.12
C GLU A 19 3.42 -4.91 13.93
N VAL A 20 3.69 -6.00 14.65
CA VAL A 20 4.99 -6.66 14.64
C VAL A 20 4.99 -7.75 13.58
N GLY A 21 6.09 -7.85 12.81
CA GLY A 21 6.31 -8.94 11.86
C GLY A 21 5.74 -8.71 10.46
N ARG A 22 5.36 -7.47 10.13
CA ARG A 22 4.93 -7.07 8.78
C ARG A 22 5.66 -5.81 8.32
N ASP A 23 5.85 -5.70 7.02
CA ASP A 23 6.29 -4.48 6.38
C ASP A 23 5.15 -3.45 6.30
N TYR A 24 5.53 -2.17 6.15
CA TYR A 24 4.59 -1.05 6.00
C TYR A 24 3.73 -0.80 7.25
N GLU A 25 4.29 -1.10 8.41
CA GLU A 25 3.72 -0.83 9.73
C GLU A 25 3.34 0.64 9.90
N ASP A 26 4.10 1.55 9.28
CA ASP A 26 3.82 2.99 9.30
C ASP A 26 2.51 3.34 8.58
N VAL A 27 2.13 2.60 7.53
CA VAL A 27 0.86 2.79 6.81
C VAL A 27 -0.33 2.19 7.56
N LEU A 28 -0.10 1.20 8.42
CA LEU A 28 -1.12 0.70 9.34
C LEU A 28 -1.30 1.63 10.53
N TRP A 29 -0.22 2.13 11.10
CA TRP A 29 -0.27 2.84 12.38
C TRP A 29 -0.57 4.33 12.23
N THR A 30 0.03 5.01 11.25
CA THR A 30 -0.09 6.47 11.11
C THR A 30 -1.54 6.94 10.96
N PRO A 31 -2.40 6.32 10.12
CA PRO A 31 -3.78 6.75 10.03
C PRO A 31 -4.59 6.42 11.31
N GLN A 32 -4.21 5.39 12.08
CA GLN A 32 -4.84 5.13 13.39
C GLN A 32 -4.54 6.26 14.37
N VAL A 33 -3.32 6.78 14.38
CA VAL A 33 -2.94 7.98 15.15
C VAL A 33 -3.85 9.16 14.77
N PHE A 34 -3.95 9.47 13.47
CA PHE A 34 -4.77 10.58 13.00
C PHE A 34 -6.26 10.43 13.33
N LEU A 35 -6.81 9.22 13.21
CA LEU A 35 -8.22 8.96 13.48
C LEU A 35 -8.59 9.05 14.97
N ASN A 36 -7.64 8.87 15.88
CA ASN A 36 -7.86 9.01 17.33
C ASN A 36 -7.44 10.39 17.87
N ALA A 37 -6.68 11.18 17.09
CA ALA A 37 -6.17 12.47 17.52
C ALA A 37 -7.30 13.50 17.64
N LYS A 38 -7.33 14.23 18.77
CA LYS A 38 -8.25 15.37 18.98
C LYS A 38 -7.76 16.66 18.31
N SER A 39 -6.45 16.80 18.20
CA SER A 39 -5.80 17.93 17.54
C SER A 39 -4.51 17.47 16.86
N VAL A 40 -4.21 18.11 15.76
CA VAL A 40 -3.01 17.88 14.95
C VAL A 40 -2.52 19.25 14.51
N GLU A 41 -1.22 19.49 14.63
CA GLU A 41 -0.58 20.71 14.16
C GLU A 41 0.52 20.35 13.16
N TYR A 42 0.66 21.16 12.12
CA TYR A 42 1.71 21.02 11.12
C TYR A 42 2.84 22.01 11.43
N PHE A 43 4.07 21.51 11.47
CA PHE A 43 5.26 22.32 11.65
C PHE A 43 6.02 22.45 10.33
N GLU A 44 6.13 23.67 9.82
CA GLU A 44 6.62 23.94 8.45
C GLU A 44 8.15 23.79 8.28
N LYS A 45 8.90 23.60 9.36
CA LYS A 45 10.37 23.48 9.26
C LYS A 45 10.82 22.04 9.00
N VAL A 46 11.86 21.91 8.17
CA VAL A 46 12.51 20.63 7.92
C VAL A 46 13.29 20.22 9.17
N VAL A 47 12.76 19.26 9.91
CA VAL A 47 13.38 18.70 11.13
C VAL A 47 13.91 17.28 10.95
N TYR A 48 13.65 16.65 9.80
CA TYR A 48 14.03 15.27 9.53
C TYR A 48 14.46 15.11 8.07
N ILE A 49 15.59 14.41 7.85
CA ILE A 49 16.10 14.09 6.52
C ILE A 49 15.99 12.58 6.32
N TYR A 50 15.25 12.19 5.28
CA TYR A 50 15.12 10.79 4.90
C TYR A 50 16.35 10.33 4.12
N ARG A 51 16.97 9.21 4.53
CA ARG A 51 18.08 8.61 3.78
C ARG A 51 17.53 7.60 2.77
N LEU A 52 17.78 7.88 1.49
CA LEU A 52 17.37 7.04 0.38
C LEU A 52 18.50 6.08 -0.02
N GLU A 53 18.11 4.95 -0.61
CA GLU A 53 19.01 4.04 -1.35
C GLU A 53 20.19 3.49 -0.53
N ARG A 54 19.97 3.31 0.78
CA ARG A 54 20.96 2.67 1.65
C ARG A 54 20.95 1.16 1.48
N GLU A 55 22.11 0.55 1.68
CA GLU A 55 22.21 -0.91 1.81
C GLU A 55 21.30 -1.42 2.94
N GLY A 56 20.65 -2.56 2.71
CA GLY A 56 19.68 -3.14 3.65
C GLY A 56 18.36 -2.36 3.77
N GLN A 57 18.02 -1.47 2.83
CA GLN A 57 16.68 -0.90 2.76
C GLN A 57 15.67 -2.00 2.39
N ILE A 58 14.58 -2.12 3.16
CA ILE A 58 13.53 -3.14 2.97
C ILE A 58 12.99 -3.09 1.53
N THR A 59 12.77 -1.89 1.00
CA THR A 59 12.25 -1.69 -0.36
C THR A 59 13.28 -1.87 -1.47
N SER A 60 14.50 -2.33 -1.17
CA SER A 60 15.56 -2.53 -2.18
C SER A 60 15.34 -3.78 -3.02
N LYS A 61 14.65 -4.79 -2.48
CA LYS A 61 14.31 -6.03 -3.17
C LYS A 61 12.82 -6.27 -3.05
N LEU A 62 12.23 -6.75 -4.12
CA LEU A 62 10.84 -7.20 -4.13
C LEU A 62 10.80 -8.65 -3.64
N THR A 63 10.03 -8.92 -2.59
CA THR A 63 9.75 -10.27 -2.10
C THR A 63 8.25 -10.59 -2.17
N ARG A 64 7.91 -11.86 -1.98
CA ARG A 64 6.52 -12.31 -1.86
C ARG A 64 5.82 -11.62 -0.69
N GLU A 65 6.51 -11.54 0.46
CA GLU A 65 6.03 -10.93 1.71
C GLU A 65 5.68 -9.46 1.48
N ASN A 66 6.48 -8.72 0.71
CA ASN A 66 6.14 -7.34 0.38
C ASN A 66 4.79 -7.24 -0.34
N LEU A 67 4.49 -8.17 -1.25
CA LEU A 67 3.21 -8.14 -2.00
C LEU A 67 2.04 -8.58 -1.13
N GLU A 68 2.24 -9.58 -0.29
CA GLU A 68 1.28 -10.04 0.72
C GLU A 68 0.95 -8.90 1.70
N ASP A 69 1.95 -8.25 2.28
CA ASP A 69 1.75 -7.15 3.22
C ASP A 69 1.07 -5.94 2.56
N ASN A 70 1.37 -5.65 1.30
CA ASN A 70 0.64 -4.63 0.54
C ASN A 70 -0.86 -4.95 0.41
N ILE A 71 -1.20 -6.21 0.16
CA ILE A 71 -2.60 -6.68 0.09
C ILE A 71 -3.24 -6.62 1.47
N TYR A 72 -2.53 -7.09 2.51
CA TYR A 72 -2.96 -7.05 3.89
C TYR A 72 -3.30 -5.62 4.34
N VAL A 73 -2.42 -4.65 4.11
CA VAL A 73 -2.64 -3.25 4.49
C VAL A 73 -3.91 -2.68 3.84
N SER A 74 -4.11 -2.92 2.54
CA SER A 74 -5.33 -2.46 1.86
C SER A 74 -6.58 -3.13 2.44
N ASN A 75 -6.53 -4.42 2.74
CA ASN A 75 -7.64 -5.18 3.29
C ASN A 75 -7.96 -4.77 4.74
N PHE A 76 -6.94 -4.60 5.58
CA PHE A 76 -7.06 -4.12 6.95
C PHE A 76 -7.83 -2.81 6.98
N TRP A 77 -7.44 -1.84 6.15
CA TRP A 77 -8.11 -0.55 6.10
C TRP A 77 -9.51 -0.61 5.51
N TYR A 78 -9.75 -1.48 4.54
CA TYR A 78 -11.11 -1.72 4.04
C TYR A 78 -12.05 -2.17 5.17
N GLU A 79 -11.64 -3.16 5.97
CA GLU A 79 -12.43 -3.67 7.08
C GLU A 79 -12.53 -2.65 8.23
N LYS A 80 -11.43 -1.98 8.58
CA LYS A 80 -11.40 -0.98 9.64
C LYS A 80 -12.33 0.19 9.34
N LEU A 81 -12.33 0.71 8.11
CA LEU A 81 -13.18 1.84 7.71
C LEU A 81 -14.68 1.49 7.66
N LYS A 82 -15.06 0.22 7.57
CA LYS A 82 -16.45 -0.22 7.73
C LYS A 82 -16.95 -0.02 9.16
N GLN A 83 -16.06 -0.14 10.14
CA GLN A 83 -16.39 -0.09 11.56
C GLN A 83 -16.34 1.33 12.15
N ILE A 84 -15.59 2.24 11.55
CA ILE A 84 -15.44 3.62 12.05
C ILE A 84 -16.54 4.50 11.46
N GLU A 85 -17.20 5.32 12.27
CA GLU A 85 -18.11 6.34 11.78
C GLU A 85 -17.32 7.53 11.21
N LEU A 86 -17.40 7.73 9.89
CA LEU A 86 -16.76 8.82 9.17
C LEU A 86 -17.64 9.23 7.99
N ASN A 87 -17.48 10.48 7.55
CA ASN A 87 -18.05 10.96 6.30
C ASN A 87 -17.71 9.99 5.14
N LYS A 88 -18.71 9.68 4.30
CA LYS A 88 -18.59 8.69 3.22
C LYS A 88 -17.50 9.06 2.20
N ASP A 89 -17.39 10.33 1.82
CA ASP A 89 -16.40 10.79 0.85
C ASP A 89 -14.99 10.72 1.43
N LEU A 90 -14.85 11.00 2.73
CA LEU A 90 -13.59 10.78 3.45
C LEU A 90 -13.21 9.30 3.47
N LYS A 91 -14.13 8.38 3.78
CA LYS A 91 -13.86 6.92 3.73
C LYS A 91 -13.40 6.48 2.34
N ILE A 92 -14.08 6.95 1.29
CA ILE A 92 -13.71 6.64 -0.10
C ILE A 92 -12.33 7.19 -0.43
N SER A 93 -12.02 8.41 0.01
CA SER A 93 -10.72 9.06 -0.24
C SER A 93 -9.58 8.35 0.49
N LEU A 94 -9.78 7.98 1.76
CA LEU A 94 -8.84 7.17 2.53
C LEU A 94 -8.62 5.80 1.86
N MET A 95 -9.71 5.11 1.50
CA MET A 95 -9.60 3.79 0.87
C MET A 95 -8.91 3.85 -0.49
N LYS A 96 -9.10 4.92 -1.28
CA LYS A 96 -8.34 5.15 -2.52
C LYS A 96 -6.84 5.28 -2.26
N ASN A 97 -6.41 5.88 -1.15
CA ASN A 97 -5.00 5.95 -0.77
C ASN A 97 -4.46 4.57 -0.37
N PHE A 98 -5.19 3.83 0.47
CA PHE A 98 -4.75 2.50 0.92
C PHE A 98 -4.75 1.46 -0.20
N ALA A 99 -5.68 1.54 -1.16
CA ALA A 99 -5.80 0.62 -2.28
C ALA A 99 -4.63 0.69 -3.26
N VAL A 100 -3.83 1.77 -3.26
CA VAL A 100 -2.62 1.86 -4.10
C VAL A 100 -1.70 0.66 -3.88
N ARG A 101 -1.58 0.20 -2.64
CA ARG A 101 -0.77 -0.97 -2.28
C ARG A 101 -1.27 -2.25 -2.92
N PHE A 102 -2.58 -2.47 -2.92
CA PHE A 102 -3.21 -3.57 -3.66
C PHE A 102 -2.86 -3.54 -5.16
N PHE A 103 -2.89 -2.37 -5.79
CA PHE A 103 -2.48 -2.24 -7.20
C PHE A 103 -0.99 -2.51 -7.42
N VAL A 104 -0.12 -2.09 -6.49
CA VAL A 104 1.32 -2.42 -6.53
C VAL A 104 1.52 -3.94 -6.55
N SER A 105 0.79 -4.69 -5.71
CA SER A 105 0.86 -6.16 -5.74
C SER A 105 0.46 -6.75 -7.08
N ILE A 106 -0.56 -6.20 -7.76
CA ILE A 106 -0.92 -6.61 -9.12
C ILE A 106 0.21 -6.32 -10.11
N TRP A 107 0.77 -5.11 -10.09
CA TRP A 107 1.76 -4.66 -11.07
C TRP A 107 3.10 -5.40 -10.98
N TYR A 108 3.47 -5.83 -9.77
CA TYR A 108 4.76 -6.47 -9.50
C TYR A 108 4.67 -8.00 -9.32
N LEU A 109 3.47 -8.58 -9.30
CA LEU A 109 3.26 -10.03 -9.13
C LEU A 109 4.11 -10.90 -10.08
N ASP A 110 4.25 -10.54 -11.36
CA ASP A 110 4.95 -11.36 -12.35
C ASP A 110 6.50 -11.29 -12.21
N PHE A 111 7.01 -10.56 -11.22
CA PHE A 111 8.43 -10.60 -10.83
C PHE A 111 8.74 -11.70 -9.79
N LEU A 112 7.72 -12.33 -9.20
CA LEU A 112 7.88 -13.48 -8.30
C LEU A 112 8.06 -14.80 -9.06
N THR A 113 8.45 -15.86 -8.35
CA THR A 113 8.46 -17.22 -8.89
C THR A 113 7.04 -17.74 -9.15
N LEU A 114 6.93 -18.81 -9.94
CA LEU A 114 5.63 -19.42 -10.29
C LEU A 114 4.83 -19.89 -9.07
N ASN A 115 5.49 -20.39 -8.03
CA ASN A 115 4.83 -20.90 -6.82
C ASN A 115 4.29 -19.75 -5.97
N GLU A 116 5.15 -18.77 -5.64
CA GLU A 116 4.77 -17.59 -4.88
C GLU A 116 3.62 -16.81 -5.55
N LYS A 117 3.66 -16.73 -6.89
CA LYS A 117 2.63 -16.07 -7.68
C LYS A 117 1.24 -16.67 -7.48
N LYS A 118 1.11 -18.00 -7.34
CA LYS A 118 -0.20 -18.66 -7.20
C LYS A 118 -0.89 -18.23 -5.91
N GLU A 119 -0.15 -18.17 -4.83
CA GLU A 119 -0.67 -17.79 -3.51
C GLU A 119 -1.13 -16.32 -3.52
N ILE A 120 -0.32 -15.41 -4.05
CA ILE A 120 -0.68 -13.99 -4.17
C ILE A 120 -1.89 -13.80 -5.10
N ILE A 121 -2.03 -14.57 -6.17
CA ILE A 121 -3.22 -14.51 -7.03
C ILE A 121 -4.49 -14.87 -6.26
N GLN A 122 -4.45 -15.92 -5.44
CA GLN A 122 -5.61 -16.30 -4.64
C GLN A 122 -6.02 -15.16 -3.72
N GLU A 123 -5.06 -14.55 -3.03
CA GLU A 123 -5.34 -13.39 -2.18
C GLU A 123 -5.92 -12.19 -2.92
N LEU A 124 -5.41 -11.88 -4.11
CA LEU A 124 -5.95 -10.81 -4.96
C LEU A 124 -7.38 -11.11 -5.40
N GLN A 125 -7.70 -12.39 -5.67
CA GLN A 125 -9.05 -12.81 -6.02
C GLN A 125 -10.04 -12.65 -4.86
N ASP A 126 -9.66 -13.11 -3.68
CA ASP A 126 -10.50 -13.02 -2.48
C ASP A 126 -10.82 -11.56 -2.12
N LYS A 127 -9.86 -10.66 -2.38
CA LYS A 127 -9.93 -9.24 -2.05
C LYS A 127 -10.21 -8.37 -3.28
N ARG A 128 -10.76 -8.94 -4.35
CA ARG A 128 -11.04 -8.27 -5.65
C ARG A 128 -11.86 -6.97 -5.52
N TYR A 129 -12.69 -6.85 -4.47
CA TYR A 129 -13.50 -5.67 -4.23
C TYR A 129 -12.66 -4.40 -4.02
N ILE A 130 -11.38 -4.53 -3.63
CA ILE A 130 -10.45 -3.39 -3.46
C ILE A 130 -10.16 -2.69 -4.79
N LEU A 131 -10.29 -3.38 -5.94
CA LEU A 131 -10.22 -2.77 -7.28
C LEU A 131 -11.22 -1.62 -7.46
N ASN A 132 -12.24 -1.53 -6.59
CA ASN A 132 -13.21 -0.45 -6.63
C ASN A 132 -12.69 0.92 -6.19
N TYR A 133 -11.52 0.98 -5.54
CA TYR A 133 -10.97 2.20 -4.98
C TYR A 133 -9.73 2.65 -5.76
N ARG A 134 -9.94 3.51 -6.76
CA ARG A 134 -8.92 3.96 -7.71
C ARG A 134 -8.65 5.45 -7.58
N ASN A 135 -7.39 5.86 -7.66
CA ASN A 135 -6.98 7.27 -7.60
C ASN A 135 -6.27 7.77 -8.87
N SER A 136 -5.86 6.88 -9.78
CA SER A 136 -5.06 7.22 -10.96
C SER A 136 -5.58 6.56 -12.24
N ILE A 137 -5.20 7.12 -13.40
CA ILE A 137 -5.53 6.52 -14.70
C ILE A 137 -4.98 5.10 -14.84
N ILE A 138 -3.79 4.85 -14.29
CA ILE A 138 -3.14 3.53 -14.27
C ILE A 138 -4.00 2.53 -13.47
N SER A 139 -4.46 2.90 -12.27
CA SER A 139 -5.33 2.03 -11.47
C SER A 139 -6.69 1.75 -12.12
N LYS A 140 -7.25 2.73 -12.86
CA LYS A 140 -8.48 2.53 -13.66
C LYS A 140 -8.26 1.52 -14.78
N PHE A 141 -7.18 1.67 -15.54
CA PHE A 141 -6.81 0.73 -16.60
C PHE A 141 -6.49 -0.68 -16.05
N THR A 142 -5.82 -0.75 -14.89
CA THR A 142 -5.51 -2.01 -14.21
C THR A 142 -6.78 -2.80 -13.90
N LYS A 143 -7.82 -2.13 -13.37
CA LYS A 143 -9.12 -2.75 -13.11
C LYS A 143 -9.70 -3.39 -14.38
N VAL A 144 -9.75 -2.63 -15.48
CA VAL A 144 -10.32 -3.12 -16.74
C VAL A 144 -9.60 -4.38 -17.22
N ILE A 145 -8.26 -4.40 -17.22
CA ILE A 145 -7.51 -5.60 -17.62
C ILE A 145 -7.76 -6.76 -16.64
N CYS A 146 -7.80 -6.51 -15.34
CA CYS A 146 -8.08 -7.56 -14.36
C CYS A 146 -9.47 -8.17 -14.56
N GLU A 147 -10.49 -7.38 -14.89
CA GLU A 147 -11.86 -7.86 -15.13
C GLU A 147 -11.99 -8.67 -16.42
N ILE A 148 -11.23 -8.32 -17.48
CA ILE A 148 -11.29 -9.03 -18.77
C ILE A 148 -10.39 -10.28 -18.77
N MET A 149 -9.18 -10.18 -18.23
CA MET A 149 -8.11 -11.16 -18.45
C MET A 149 -7.56 -11.80 -17.17
N GLY A 150 -8.04 -11.36 -16.00
CA GLY A 150 -7.57 -11.82 -14.69
C GLY A 150 -6.23 -11.21 -14.25
N PHE A 151 -5.93 -11.34 -12.95
CA PHE A 151 -4.72 -10.77 -12.32
C PHE A 151 -3.41 -11.27 -12.92
N SER A 152 -3.32 -12.56 -13.26
CA SER A 152 -2.10 -13.16 -13.82
C SER A 152 -1.68 -12.51 -15.14
N ASN A 153 -2.61 -12.30 -16.05
CA ASN A 153 -2.31 -11.69 -17.35
C ASN A 153 -2.15 -10.18 -17.24
N CYS A 154 -2.92 -9.52 -16.36
CA CYS A 154 -2.72 -8.11 -16.04
C CYS A 154 -1.28 -7.85 -15.58
N SER A 155 -0.76 -8.66 -14.66
CA SER A 155 0.59 -8.50 -14.16
C SER A 155 1.67 -8.67 -15.23
N LYS A 156 1.51 -9.62 -16.16
CA LYS A 156 2.43 -9.78 -17.31
C LYS A 156 2.50 -8.52 -18.17
N VAL A 157 1.37 -7.85 -18.40
CA VAL A 157 1.33 -6.57 -19.14
C VAL A 157 2.13 -5.51 -18.39
N PHE A 158 1.89 -5.36 -17.09
CA PHE A 158 2.61 -4.38 -16.27
C PHE A 158 4.10 -4.66 -16.14
N LYS A 159 4.52 -5.93 -15.99
CA LYS A 159 5.93 -6.31 -16.01
C LYS A 159 6.64 -5.83 -17.26
N ARG A 160 6.04 -6.03 -18.45
CA ARG A 160 6.60 -5.54 -19.72
C ARG A 160 6.73 -4.02 -19.73
N ILE A 161 5.69 -3.30 -19.31
CA ILE A 161 5.71 -1.82 -19.21
C ILE A 161 6.83 -1.35 -18.28
N ILE A 162 6.96 -1.97 -17.10
CA ILE A 162 7.98 -1.62 -16.11
C ILE A 162 9.39 -1.89 -16.65
N GLN A 163 9.60 -3.04 -17.29
CA GLN A 163 10.89 -3.37 -17.91
C GLN A 163 11.27 -2.37 -19.01
N LEU A 164 10.33 -2.03 -19.91
CA LEU A 164 10.56 -1.02 -20.96
C LEU A 164 10.94 0.33 -20.37
N LYS A 165 10.22 0.78 -19.33
CA LYS A 165 10.51 2.04 -18.64
C LYS A 165 11.91 2.04 -18.00
N ARG A 166 12.33 0.92 -17.39
CA ARG A 166 13.66 0.78 -16.80
C ARG A 166 14.77 0.84 -17.86
N THR A 167 14.58 0.16 -18.99
CA THR A 167 15.54 0.20 -20.10
C THR A 167 15.68 1.62 -20.66
N LEU A 168 14.58 2.32 -20.92
CA LEU A 168 14.61 3.70 -21.43
C LEU A 168 15.33 4.67 -20.49
N LYS A 169 15.15 4.51 -19.16
CA LYS A 169 15.83 5.34 -18.15
C LYS A 169 17.34 5.09 -18.08
N ASN A 170 17.82 3.93 -18.55
CA ASN A 170 19.24 3.61 -18.58
C ASN A 170 19.92 4.00 -19.91
N VAL A 171 19.14 4.43 -20.91
CA VAL A 171 19.62 4.83 -22.24
C VAL A 171 19.69 6.36 -22.40
N ILE A 172 19.00 7.10 -21.51
CA ILE A 172 19.01 8.56 -21.41
C ILE A 172 19.88 8.95 -20.21
#